data_AF-A0A2U1QPL4-F1
#
_entry.id   AF-A0A2U1QPL4-F1
#
_cell.length_a   1.000
_cell.length_b   1.000
_cell.length_c   1.000
_cell.angle_alpha   90.00
_cell.angle_beta   90.00
_cell.angle_gamma   90.00
#
_symmetry.space_group_name_H-M   'P 1'
#
loop_
_entity.id
_entity.type
_entity.pdbx_description
1 polymer ?
#
loop_
_entity_poly.entity_id
_entity_poly.type
_entity_poly.pdbx_seq_one_letter_code
_entity_poly.pdbx_strand_id
1 'polypeptide(L)'
;GTNPGQVKLTGVTVPTGLTLNANGTVTVAANTPAGNYNVEYTICEITNPGNCDTVTSVVTVGAATIDAVTETTTSINGNTGGTTASLTANDTLNGNPVVIGTNTGKVKLTGVTVPTGLNLNTNGTVTVAAKTQAGKSNVEYTICEINNTGNCDIRQDLAQKR
;
A
#
# COMPACT_ATOMS: atom_id res chain seq x y z
N GLY A 1 6.09 24.52 -25.99
CA GLY A 1 6.75 24.57 -27.32
C GLY A 1 7.92 25.53 -27.28
N THR A 2 8.47 25.91 -28.43
CA THR A 2 9.56 26.90 -28.58
C THR A 2 9.27 27.95 -29.66
N ASN A 3 8.16 27.84 -30.39
CA ASN A 3 7.87 28.64 -31.58
C ASN A 3 6.71 29.62 -31.36
N PRO A 4 6.56 30.66 -32.21
CA PRO A 4 5.41 31.57 -32.20
C PRO A 4 4.07 30.83 -32.30
N GLY A 5 3.05 31.31 -31.58
CA GLY A 5 1.74 30.67 -31.49
C GLY A 5 1.69 29.42 -30.60
N GLN A 6 2.81 29.04 -29.96
CA GLN A 6 2.85 27.95 -28.99
C GLN A 6 2.83 28.49 -27.56
N VAL A 7 2.43 27.63 -26.63
CA VAL A 7 2.41 27.92 -25.19
C VAL A 7 3.55 27.23 -24.44
N LYS A 8 3.89 27.79 -23.28
CA LYS A 8 4.73 27.19 -22.25
C LYS A 8 3.85 26.81 -21.06
N LEU A 9 4.00 25.58 -20.59
CA LEU A 9 3.37 25.07 -19.38
C LEU A 9 4.38 25.10 -18.23
N THR A 10 3.98 25.65 -17.09
CA THR A 10 4.81 25.69 -15.87
C THR A 10 3.98 25.26 -14.68
N GLY A 11 4.48 24.31 -13.88
CA GLY A 11 3.84 23.95 -12.62
C GLY A 11 4.04 25.05 -11.59
N VAL A 12 2.95 25.47 -10.94
CA VAL A 12 2.97 26.41 -9.81
C VAL A 12 3.06 25.62 -8.52
N THR A 13 2.07 24.74 -8.31
CA THR A 13 2.00 23.84 -7.16
C THR A 13 1.76 22.42 -7.67
N VAL A 14 2.78 21.56 -7.59
CA VAL A 14 2.67 20.14 -7.94
C VAL A 14 2.91 19.31 -6.68
N PRO A 15 1.90 18.56 -6.18
CA PRO A 15 2.05 17.77 -4.97
C PRO A 15 3.15 16.70 -5.07
N THR A 16 3.76 16.37 -3.94
CA THR A 16 4.73 15.27 -3.84
C THR A 16 4.14 13.97 -4.38
N GLY A 17 4.92 13.25 -5.19
CA GLY A 17 4.48 12.04 -5.87
C GLY A 17 3.92 12.30 -7.27
N LEU A 18 3.65 13.54 -7.65
CA LEU A 18 3.24 13.91 -9.01
C LEU A 18 4.35 14.70 -9.72
N THR A 19 4.37 14.60 -11.05
CA THR A 19 5.23 15.42 -11.91
C THR A 19 4.42 15.93 -13.09
N LEU A 20 4.36 17.25 -13.26
CA LEU A 20 3.77 17.87 -14.44
C LEU A 20 4.82 17.91 -15.56
N ASN A 21 4.54 17.21 -16.66
CA ASN A 21 5.45 17.14 -17.80
C ASN A 21 5.19 18.29 -18.78
N ALA A 22 6.22 18.67 -19.54
CA ALA A 22 6.13 19.77 -20.51
C ALA A 22 5.11 19.55 -21.64
N ASN A 23 4.69 18.31 -21.88
CA ASN A 23 3.66 17.94 -22.85
C ASN A 23 2.23 17.99 -22.28
N GLY A 24 2.05 18.45 -21.04
CA GLY A 24 0.73 18.56 -20.39
C GLY A 24 0.26 17.30 -19.68
N THR A 25 1.03 16.20 -19.70
CA THR A 25 0.70 15.00 -18.93
C THR A 25 1.17 15.13 -17.48
N VAL A 26 0.55 14.36 -16.58
CA VAL A 26 1.01 14.19 -15.19
C VAL A 26 1.50 12.76 -15.01
N THR A 27 2.72 12.59 -14.51
CA THR A 27 3.25 11.30 -14.08
C THR A 27 2.98 11.13 -12.58
N VAL A 28 2.47 9.98 -12.17
CA VAL A 28 2.30 9.59 -10.76
C VAL A 28 3.43 8.63 -10.38
N ALA A 29 4.19 8.97 -9.34
CA ALA A 29 5.26 8.12 -8.83
C ALA A 29 4.67 6.84 -8.20
N ALA A 30 5.43 5.75 -8.29
CA ALA A 30 5.04 4.50 -7.64
C ALA A 30 4.79 4.71 -6.13
N ASN A 31 3.77 4.04 -5.61
CA ASN A 31 3.34 4.14 -4.22
C ASN A 31 2.87 5.55 -3.80
N THR A 32 2.47 6.41 -4.74
CA THR A 32 1.72 7.62 -4.37
C THR A 32 0.42 7.18 -3.69
N PRO A 33 0.12 7.65 -2.47
CA PRO A 33 -1.11 7.27 -1.77
C PRO A 33 -2.36 7.56 -2.60
N ALA A 34 -3.41 6.77 -2.38
CA ALA A 34 -4.72 7.05 -2.97
C ALA A 34 -5.25 8.40 -2.48
N GLY A 35 -5.81 9.18 -3.39
CA GLY A 35 -6.36 10.49 -3.05
C GLY A 35 -6.51 11.40 -4.26
N ASN A 36 -7.08 12.58 -4.00
CA ASN A 36 -7.21 13.63 -4.99
C ASN A 36 -6.11 14.67 -4.75
N TYR A 37 -5.35 14.97 -5.80
CA TYR A 37 -4.22 15.87 -5.79
C TYR A 37 -4.50 17.08 -6.66
N ASN A 38 -4.46 18.27 -6.06
CA ASN A 38 -4.60 19.51 -6.80
C ASN A 38 -3.25 19.87 -7.44
N VAL A 39 -3.21 19.90 -8.77
CA VAL A 39 -2.07 20.36 -9.56
C VAL A 39 -2.41 21.74 -10.11
N GLU A 40 -1.71 22.75 -9.61
CA GLU A 40 -1.82 24.12 -10.08
C GLU A 40 -0.73 24.40 -11.11
N TYR A 41 -1.12 24.95 -12.26
CA TYR A 41 -0.18 25.25 -13.33
C TYR A 41 -0.60 26.51 -14.11
N THR A 42 0.39 27.11 -14.76
CA THR A 42 0.24 28.28 -15.62
C THR A 42 0.56 27.91 -17.06
N ILE A 43 -0.30 28.35 -17.97
CA ILE A 43 -0.07 28.32 -19.42
C ILE A 43 0.20 29.75 -19.86
N CYS A 44 1.32 29.99 -20.54
CA CYS A 44 1.69 31.29 -21.08
C CYS A 44 1.97 31.21 -22.59
N GLU A 45 1.53 32.20 -23.36
CA GLU A 45 1.97 32.36 -24.74
C GLU A 45 3.48 32.66 -24.78
N ILE A 46 4.23 31.95 -25.64
CA ILE A 46 5.70 32.09 -25.68
C ILE A 46 6.12 33.47 -26.16
N THR A 47 5.44 33.98 -27.20
CA THR A 47 5.76 35.27 -27.84
C THR A 47 5.08 36.46 -27.16
N ASN A 48 4.18 36.21 -26.21
CA ASN A 48 3.54 37.24 -25.40
C ASN A 48 3.41 36.76 -23.94
N PRO A 49 4.50 36.79 -23.14
CA PRO A 49 4.50 36.25 -21.78
C PRO A 49 3.58 36.96 -20.78
N GLY A 50 2.92 38.06 -21.16
CA GLY A 50 1.85 38.68 -20.37
C GLY A 50 0.48 38.01 -20.60
N ASN A 51 0.33 37.26 -21.69
CA ASN A 51 -0.86 36.46 -21.98
C ASN A 51 -0.70 35.08 -21.34
N CYS A 52 -1.10 34.98 -20.07
CA CYS A 52 -1.04 33.76 -19.28
C CYS A 52 -2.36 33.50 -18.55
N ASP A 53 -2.64 32.24 -18.29
CA ASP A 53 -3.74 31.80 -17.42
C ASP A 53 -3.25 30.73 -16.43
N THR A 54 -3.78 30.75 -15.21
CA THR A 54 -3.42 29.83 -14.13
C THR A 54 -4.66 29.11 -13.64
N VAL A 55 -4.57 27.78 -13.57
CA VAL A 55 -5.71 26.93 -13.17
C VAL A 55 -5.23 25.78 -12.30
N THR A 56 -6.16 25.27 -11.47
CA THR A 56 -5.98 24.04 -10.70
C THR A 56 -6.74 22.90 -11.35
N SER A 57 -6.06 21.79 -11.63
CA SER A 57 -6.65 20.52 -12.05
C SER A 57 -6.56 19.49 -10.94
N VAL A 58 -7.55 18.60 -10.86
CA VAL A 58 -7.57 17.51 -9.87
C VAL A 58 -7.10 16.22 -10.52
N VAL A 59 -6.07 15.59 -9.95
CA VAL A 59 -5.58 14.26 -10.33
C VAL A 59 -6.01 13.27 -9.27
N THR A 60 -6.79 12.26 -9.65
CA THR A 60 -7.23 11.19 -8.74
C THR A 60 -6.27 9.99 -8.85
N VAL A 61 -5.66 9.61 -7.72
CA VAL A 61 -4.86 8.40 -7.57
C VAL A 61 -5.71 7.35 -6.88
N GLY A 62 -5.86 6.19 -7.53
CA GLY A 62 -6.63 5.06 -6.97
C GLY A 62 -5.87 4.30 -5.88
N ALA A 63 -6.60 3.57 -5.05
CA ALA A 63 -6.00 2.64 -4.09
C ALA A 63 -5.37 1.44 -4.79
N ALA A 64 -4.21 1.01 -4.30
CA ALA A 64 -3.57 -0.21 -4.74
C ALA A 64 -4.44 -1.43 -4.36
N THR A 65 -4.58 -2.39 -5.26
CA THR A 65 -5.30 -3.63 -4.93
C THR A 65 -4.49 -4.46 -3.94
N ILE A 66 -5.07 -4.79 -2.79
CA ILE A 66 -4.56 -5.83 -1.90
C ILE A 66 -5.29 -7.12 -2.28
N ASP A 67 -4.55 -8.10 -2.77
CA ASP A 67 -5.05 -9.45 -3.00
C ASP A 67 -4.44 -10.37 -1.95
N ALA A 68 -5.19 -10.55 -0.86
CA ALA A 68 -4.77 -11.44 0.21
C ALA A 68 -5.45 -12.80 0.07
N VAL A 69 -4.66 -13.87 0.17
CA VAL A 69 -5.04 -15.25 -0.16
C VAL A 69 -4.86 -16.12 1.07
N THR A 70 -5.88 -16.90 1.43
CA THR A 70 -5.82 -17.75 2.62
C THR A 70 -4.63 -18.72 2.58
N GLU A 71 -3.90 -18.79 3.68
CA GLU A 71 -2.80 -19.71 3.92
C GLU A 71 -3.12 -20.71 5.04
N THR A 72 -2.57 -21.91 4.92
CA THR A 72 -2.58 -22.93 5.97
C THR A 72 -1.16 -23.33 6.31
N THR A 73 -0.73 -22.98 7.53
CA THR A 73 0.66 -23.23 7.93
C THR A 73 0.91 -24.71 8.21
N THR A 74 2.18 -25.10 8.12
CA THR A 74 2.64 -26.38 8.67
C THR A 74 2.36 -26.47 10.18
N SER A 75 2.16 -27.69 10.67
CA SER A 75 1.89 -27.95 12.08
C SER A 75 3.10 -27.70 12.99
N ILE A 76 2.91 -26.91 14.06
CA ILE A 76 3.89 -26.68 15.13
C ILE A 76 3.57 -27.57 16.34
N ASN A 77 4.58 -28.14 16.99
CA ASN A 77 4.36 -28.89 18.24
C ASN A 77 3.92 -27.92 19.34
N GLY A 78 2.68 -28.01 19.78
CA GLY A 78 2.08 -27.10 20.75
C GLY A 78 2.70 -27.20 22.14
N ASN A 79 3.27 -28.35 22.50
CA ASN A 79 3.94 -28.54 23.78
C ASN A 79 5.27 -27.78 23.84
N THR A 80 6.08 -27.83 22.78
CA THR A 80 7.36 -27.09 22.70
C THR A 80 7.18 -25.63 22.30
N GLY A 81 6.15 -25.33 21.48
CA GLY A 81 5.98 -24.03 20.84
C GLY A 81 6.83 -23.88 19.57
N GLY A 82 6.76 -22.71 18.94
CA GLY A 82 7.51 -22.40 17.73
C GLY A 82 6.91 -21.23 16.94
N THR A 83 7.36 -21.06 15.70
CA THR A 83 6.91 -19.96 14.83
C THR A 83 6.54 -20.53 13.46
N THR A 84 5.47 -20.03 12.86
CA THR A 84 5.04 -20.41 11.51
C THR A 84 5.90 -19.75 10.43
N ALA A 85 5.72 -20.15 9.18
CA ALA A 85 6.06 -19.27 8.05
C ALA A 85 5.21 -17.98 8.09
N SER A 86 5.57 -16.98 7.28
CA SER A 86 4.75 -15.77 7.16
C SER A 86 3.39 -16.13 6.59
N LEU A 87 2.33 -15.60 7.19
CA LEU A 87 0.95 -15.71 6.71
C LEU A 87 0.76 -14.98 5.38
N THR A 88 1.60 -13.98 5.10
CA THR A 88 1.47 -13.14 3.91
C THR A 88 2.28 -13.60 2.70
N ALA A 89 2.75 -14.86 2.69
CA ALA A 89 3.72 -15.32 1.70
C ALA A 89 3.16 -15.40 0.27
N ASN A 90 1.84 -15.56 0.14
CA ASN A 90 1.06 -15.65 -1.10
C ASN A 90 0.24 -14.39 -1.39
N ASP A 91 0.33 -13.36 -0.53
CA ASP A 91 -0.42 -12.12 -0.70
C ASP A 91 0.29 -11.15 -1.66
N THR A 92 -0.48 -10.35 -2.39
CA THR A 92 0.05 -9.30 -3.25
C THR A 92 -0.52 -7.90 -2.97
N LEU A 93 0.33 -6.88 -3.19
CA LEU A 93 -0.03 -5.46 -3.27
C LEU A 93 0.24 -4.99 -4.70
N ASN A 94 -0.81 -4.59 -5.41
CA ASN A 94 -0.76 -4.19 -6.82
C ASN A 94 -0.08 -5.26 -7.71
N GLY A 95 -0.39 -6.54 -7.47
CA GLY A 95 0.16 -7.68 -8.20
C GLY A 95 1.61 -8.06 -7.86
N ASN A 96 2.28 -7.35 -6.94
CA ASN A 96 3.61 -7.70 -6.45
C ASN A 96 3.53 -8.33 -5.05
N PRO A 97 4.43 -9.26 -4.68
CA PRO A 97 4.44 -9.84 -3.33
C PRO A 97 4.43 -8.76 -2.25
N VAL A 98 3.60 -8.92 -1.24
CA VAL A 98 3.57 -7.93 -0.15
C VAL A 98 4.90 -7.91 0.59
N VAL A 99 5.34 -6.70 0.94
CA VAL A 99 6.49 -6.49 1.81
C VAL A 99 5.99 -5.82 3.07
N ILE A 100 6.17 -6.48 4.22
CA ILE A 100 5.79 -5.90 5.50
C ILE A 100 6.82 -4.84 5.91
N GLY A 101 6.36 -3.69 6.40
CA GLY A 101 7.23 -2.64 6.92
C GLY A 101 6.50 -1.35 7.25
N THR A 102 7.26 -0.25 7.32
CA THR A 102 6.77 1.06 7.78
C THR A 102 6.84 2.16 6.73
N ASN A 103 7.29 1.84 5.51
CA ASN A 103 7.47 2.81 4.43
C ASN A 103 6.32 2.70 3.42
N THR A 104 6.07 3.76 2.67
CA THR A 104 5.07 3.78 1.59
C THR A 104 5.31 2.64 0.58
N GLY A 105 4.24 2.02 0.09
CA GLY A 105 4.32 0.85 -0.79
C GLY A 105 4.58 -0.47 -0.06
N LYS A 106 4.57 -0.45 1.28
CA LYS A 106 4.60 -1.64 2.14
C LYS A 106 3.27 -1.82 2.84
N VAL A 107 3.10 -2.97 3.49
CA VAL A 107 1.93 -3.26 4.32
C VAL A 107 2.29 -3.37 5.80
N LYS A 108 1.30 -3.19 6.66
CA LYS A 108 1.37 -3.53 8.09
C LYS A 108 0.24 -4.50 8.43
N LEU A 109 0.55 -5.40 9.36
CA LEU A 109 -0.43 -6.30 9.94
C LEU A 109 -0.94 -5.82 11.30
N THR A 110 -2.24 -5.97 11.53
CA THR A 110 -2.82 -5.77 12.87
C THR A 110 -3.73 -6.94 13.19
N GLY A 111 -3.44 -7.65 14.28
CA GLY A 111 -4.29 -8.75 14.76
C GLY A 111 -5.69 -8.24 15.10
N VAL A 112 -6.71 -8.91 14.57
CA VAL A 112 -8.12 -8.67 14.89
C VAL A 112 -8.56 -9.67 15.94
N THR A 113 -8.47 -10.96 15.60
CA THR A 113 -8.78 -12.08 16.49
C THR A 113 -7.61 -13.04 16.50
N VAL A 114 -6.81 -13.02 17.57
CA VAL A 114 -5.66 -13.91 17.77
C VAL A 114 -5.96 -14.84 18.96
N PRO A 115 -6.19 -16.14 18.75
CA PRO A 115 -6.51 -17.08 19.83
C PRO A 115 -5.44 -17.15 20.92
N THR A 116 -5.84 -17.44 22.16
CA THR A 116 -4.92 -17.58 23.29
C THR A 116 -3.82 -18.61 23.00
N GLY A 117 -2.59 -18.29 23.41
CA GLY A 117 -1.40 -19.08 23.10
C GLY A 117 -0.82 -18.82 21.70
N LEU A 118 -1.41 -17.91 20.92
CA LEU A 118 -0.84 -17.39 19.69
C LEU A 118 -0.46 -15.92 19.82
N ASN A 119 0.56 -15.51 19.06
CA ASN A 119 0.89 -14.11 18.84
C ASN A 119 1.19 -13.89 17.37
N LEU A 120 0.49 -12.94 16.73
CA LEU A 120 0.85 -12.46 15.41
C LEU A 120 2.04 -11.51 15.52
N ASN A 121 3.15 -11.86 14.89
CA ASN A 121 4.37 -11.07 14.89
C ASN A 121 4.32 -10.02 13.76
N THR A 122 5.10 -8.95 13.92
CA THR A 122 5.17 -7.86 12.94
C THR A 122 5.83 -8.25 11.61
N ASN A 123 6.44 -9.43 11.52
CA ASN A 123 7.00 -9.97 10.28
C ASN A 123 6.05 -10.95 9.56
N GLY A 124 4.78 -11.02 9.98
CA GLY A 124 3.76 -11.88 9.37
C GLY A 124 3.75 -13.32 9.87
N THR A 125 4.70 -13.72 10.70
CA THR A 125 4.67 -15.06 11.31
C THR A 125 3.76 -15.09 12.54
N VAL A 126 3.33 -16.29 12.93
CA VAL A 126 2.61 -16.52 14.20
C VAL A 126 3.49 -17.32 15.15
N THR A 127 3.67 -16.83 16.36
CA THR A 127 4.29 -17.57 17.45
C THR A 127 3.24 -18.43 18.15
N VAL A 128 3.49 -19.73 18.26
CA VAL A 128 2.76 -20.67 19.11
C VAL A 128 3.50 -20.80 20.43
N ALA A 129 2.88 -20.40 21.54
CA ALA A 129 3.46 -20.55 22.86
C ALA A 129 3.58 -22.04 23.25
N ALA A 130 4.56 -22.37 24.10
CA ALA A 130 4.66 -23.71 24.67
C ALA A 130 3.40 -24.06 25.48
N LYS A 131 3.07 -25.34 25.53
CA LYS A 131 1.85 -25.89 26.16
C LYS A 131 0.53 -25.37 25.55
N THR A 132 0.55 -24.88 24.32
CA THR A 132 -0.68 -24.55 23.61
C THR A 132 -1.37 -25.83 23.17
N GLN A 133 -2.70 -25.89 23.34
CA GLN A 133 -3.49 -27.08 22.98
C GLN A 133 -3.37 -27.39 21.48
N ALA A 134 -3.26 -28.68 21.16
CA ALA A 134 -3.28 -29.17 19.79
C ALA A 134 -4.60 -28.83 19.10
N GLY A 135 -4.54 -28.58 17.79
CA GLY A 135 -5.71 -28.19 17.02
C GLY A 135 -5.37 -27.17 15.93
N LYS A 136 -6.41 -26.82 15.18
CA LYS A 136 -6.37 -25.79 14.16
C LYS A 136 -6.96 -24.51 14.75
N SER A 137 -6.31 -23.37 14.52
CA SER A 137 -6.77 -22.07 15.01
C SER A 137 -6.73 -21.05 13.89
N ASN A 138 -7.83 -20.34 13.65
CA ASN A 138 -7.83 -19.20 12.73
C ASN A 138 -7.18 -18.01 13.42
N VAL A 139 -6.24 -17.36 12.73
CA VAL A 139 -5.68 -16.07 13.10
C VAL A 139 -6.29 -15.04 12.17
N GLU A 140 -7.12 -14.17 12.72
CA GLU A 140 -7.73 -13.07 11.97
C GLU A 140 -6.88 -11.80 12.13
N TYR A 141 -6.55 -11.16 11.02
CA TYR A 141 -5.76 -9.95 11.00
C TYR A 141 -6.13 -9.06 9.82
N THR A 142 -5.77 -7.79 9.92
CA THR A 142 -5.84 -6.84 8.81
C THR A 142 -4.49 -6.71 8.14
N ILE A 143 -4.50 -6.60 6.82
CA ILE A 143 -3.37 -6.17 6.00
C ILE A 143 -3.71 -4.77 5.51
N CYS A 144 -2.93 -3.76 5.92
CA CYS A 144 -3.16 -2.37 5.54
C CYS A 144 -1.97 -1.82 4.79
N GLU A 145 -2.21 -1.12 3.68
CA GLU A 145 -1.18 -0.35 2.99
C GLU A 145 -0.70 0.82 3.87
N ILE A 146 0.62 0.99 3.96
CA ILE A 146 1.22 2.10 4.68
C ILE A 146 0.89 3.43 3.98
N ASN A 147 0.49 4.42 4.77
CA ASN A 147 0.09 5.76 4.32
C ASN A 147 -1.19 5.80 3.46
N ASN A 148 -1.94 4.71 3.43
CA ASN A 148 -3.27 4.63 2.84
C ASN A 148 -4.20 3.85 3.78
N THR A 149 -4.55 4.48 4.91
CA THR A 149 -5.26 3.79 6.02
C THR A 149 -6.68 3.33 5.66
N GLY A 150 -7.23 3.81 4.55
CA GLY A 150 -8.49 3.31 4.00
C GLY A 150 -8.33 2.06 3.13
N ASN A 151 -7.10 1.74 2.71
CA ASN A 151 -6.78 0.55 1.94
C ASN A 151 -6.30 -0.56 2.87
N CYS A 152 -7.28 -1.22 3.48
CA CYS A 152 -7.08 -2.34 4.37
C CYS A 152 -7.97 -3.50 3.96
N ASP A 153 -7.46 -4.70 4.18
CA ASP A 153 -8.20 -5.93 3.95
C ASP A 153 -8.16 -6.82 5.20
N ILE A 154 -9.27 -7.48 5.52
CA ILE A 154 -9.36 -8.41 6.65
C ILE A 154 -9.21 -9.84 6.14
N ARG A 155 -8.39 -10.63 6.82
CA ARG A 155 -8.15 -12.03 6.47
C ARG A 155 -8.10 -12.95 7.68
N GLN A 156 -8.30 -14.23 7.40
CA GLN A 156 -8.21 -15.33 8.35
C GLN A 156 -7.35 -16.43 7.76
N ASP A 157 -6.29 -16.79 8.47
CA ASP A 157 -5.40 -17.89 8.10
C ASP A 157 -5.34 -18.96 9.17
N LEU A 158 -5.04 -20.18 8.74
CA LEU A 158 -5.08 -21.35 9.59
C LEU A 158 -3.69 -21.67 10.16
N ALA A 159 -3.52 -21.40 11.46
CA ALA A 159 -2.36 -21.86 12.22
C ALA A 159 -2.60 -23.27 12.77
N GLN A 160 -1.75 -24.23 12.40
CA GLN A 160 -1.85 -25.63 12.83
C GLN A 160 -0.94 -25.96 14.02
N LYS A 161 -1.46 -26.70 14.99
CA LYS A 161 -0.74 -27.17 16.19
C LYS A 161 -0.97 -28.66 16.41
N ARG A 162 0.08 -29.41 16.72
CA ARG A 162 0.03 -30.85 17.05
C ARG A 162 0.49 -31.12 18.47
#